data_AF-A0A352NTL8-F1
#
_entry.id   AF-A0A352NTL8-F1
#
_cell.length_a   1.000
_cell.length_b   1.000
_cell.length_c   1.000
_cell.angle_alpha   90.00
_cell.angle_beta   90.00
_cell.angle_gamma   90.00
#
_symmetry.space_group_name_H-M   'P 1'
#
loop_
_entity.id
_entity.type
_entity.pdbx_description
1 polymer ?
#
loop_
_entity_poly.entity_id
_entity_poly.type
_entity_poly.pdbx_seq_one_letter_code
_entity_poly.pdbx_strand_id
1 'polypeptide(L)'
;MNYDDVLKKARENLRGSCRVCPVCNGYACAGEVPGMGGKGTGDSFKENFNALNRYKLNMRVIHDAKNPDTSIELFGKNMDIPVLAAPVSGTTLNMGGKFTEEEYISWIIGGC
;
A
#
# COMPACT_ATOMS: atom_id res chain seq x y z
N MET A 1 15.62 -10.71 4.18
CA MET A 1 14.58 -10.89 3.16
C MET A 1 14.68 -9.67 2.26
N ASN A 2 14.91 -9.85 0.95
CA ASN A 2 14.92 -8.71 0.02
C ASN A 2 13.49 -8.42 -0.48
N TYR A 3 13.31 -7.34 -1.24
CA TYR A 3 11.99 -6.95 -1.72
C TYR A 3 11.38 -7.99 -2.68
N ASP A 4 12.20 -8.65 -3.49
CA ASP A 4 11.74 -9.68 -4.42
C ASP A 4 11.19 -10.92 -3.69
N ASP A 5 11.84 -11.33 -2.59
CA ASP A 5 11.35 -12.40 -1.71
C ASP A 5 9.98 -12.06 -1.14
N VAL A 6 9.77 -10.79 -0.76
CA VAL A 6 8.48 -10.30 -0.25
C VAL A 6 7.41 -10.40 -1.33
N LEU A 7 7.69 -9.92 -2.55
CA LEU A 7 6.74 -9.98 -3.66
C LEU A 7 6.41 -11.42 -4.07
N LYS A 8 7.40 -12.32 -4.05
CA LYS A 8 7.18 -13.75 -4.33
C LYS A 8 6.21 -14.36 -3.33
N LYS A 9 6.47 -14.19 -2.02
CA LYS A 9 5.57 -14.66 -0.96
C LYS A 9 4.19 -14.03 -1.05
N ALA A 10 4.09 -12.74 -1.38
CA ALA A 10 2.82 -12.05 -1.55
C ALA A 10 1.97 -12.68 -2.67
N ARG A 11 2.59 -13.02 -3.82
CA ARG A 11 1.86 -13.69 -4.93
C ARG A 11 1.35 -15.07 -4.54
N GLU A 12 2.09 -15.81 -3.73
CA GLU A 12 1.66 -17.10 -3.20
C GLU A 12 0.54 -16.93 -2.17
N ASN A 13 0.65 -15.93 -1.29
CA ASN A 13 -0.29 -15.69 -0.19
C ASN A 13 -1.62 -15.07 -0.62
N LEU A 14 -1.60 -14.20 -1.64
CA LEU A 14 -2.75 -13.41 -2.08
C LEU A 14 -3.35 -13.93 -3.40
N ARG A 15 -2.90 -15.09 -3.87
CA ARG A 15 -3.34 -15.69 -5.13
C ARG A 15 -4.86 -15.79 -5.18
N GLY A 16 -5.47 -15.21 -6.22
CA GLY A 16 -6.92 -15.18 -6.39
C GLY A 16 -7.61 -13.93 -5.83
N SER A 17 -6.97 -13.19 -4.92
CA SER A 17 -7.51 -11.94 -4.35
C SER A 17 -6.73 -10.69 -4.74
N CYS A 18 -5.43 -10.83 -5.04
CA CYS A 18 -4.61 -9.78 -5.65
C CYS A 18 -3.56 -10.39 -6.58
N ARG A 19 -3.23 -9.65 -7.64
CA ARG A 19 -2.25 -10.05 -8.65
C ARG A 19 -0.82 -9.62 -8.32
N VAL A 20 -0.64 -8.80 -7.28
CA VAL A 20 0.65 -8.21 -6.90
C VAL A 20 1.32 -7.58 -8.13
N CYS A 21 0.56 -6.69 -8.78
CA CYS A 21 0.98 -6.01 -10.00
C CYS A 21 2.26 -5.21 -9.73
N PRO A 22 3.20 -5.12 -10.70
CA PRO A 22 4.33 -4.20 -10.59
C PRO A 22 3.90 -2.75 -10.38
N VAL A 23 2.73 -2.38 -10.93
CA VAL A 23 2.08 -1.09 -10.72
C VAL A 23 0.63 -1.33 -10.31
N CYS A 24 0.27 -0.86 -9.12
CA CYS A 24 -1.09 -0.98 -8.59
C CYS A 24 -1.94 0.22 -9.06
N ASN A 25 -2.57 0.08 -10.25
CA ASN A 25 -3.31 1.16 -10.92
C ASN A 25 -4.81 0.89 -11.10
N GLY A 26 -5.34 -0.19 -10.52
CA GLY A 26 -6.77 -0.51 -10.54
C GLY A 26 -7.35 -1.01 -11.87
N TYR A 27 -6.57 -1.11 -12.96
CA TYR A 27 -7.10 -1.57 -14.25
C TYR A 27 -7.41 -3.07 -14.26
N ALA A 28 -6.49 -3.89 -13.75
CA ALA A 28 -6.65 -5.35 -13.79
C ALA A 28 -7.78 -5.85 -12.89
N CYS A 29 -8.14 -5.10 -11.83
CA CYS A 29 -9.11 -5.48 -10.81
C CYS A 29 -10.35 -4.57 -10.76
N ALA A 30 -10.69 -3.96 -11.89
CA ALA A 30 -11.91 -3.17 -12.02
C ALA A 30 -13.15 -4.06 -11.87
N GLY A 31 -14.02 -3.75 -10.91
CA GLY A 31 -15.25 -4.49 -10.62
C GLY A 31 -15.05 -5.69 -9.70
N GLU A 32 -13.82 -5.96 -9.24
CA GLU A 32 -13.48 -7.14 -8.44
C GLU A 32 -13.66 -6.87 -6.93
N VAL A 33 -14.92 -6.70 -6.52
CA VAL A 33 -15.34 -6.62 -5.12
C VAL A 33 -16.40 -7.70 -4.89
N PRO A 34 -16.27 -8.59 -3.88
CA PRO A 34 -15.22 -8.65 -2.85
C PRO A 34 -13.82 -8.98 -3.40
N GLY A 35 -12.79 -8.39 -2.79
CA GLY A 35 -11.40 -8.41 -3.26
C GLY A 35 -10.70 -7.07 -3.03
N MET A 36 -9.39 -6.99 -3.32
CA MET A 36 -8.62 -5.72 -3.29
C MET A 36 -8.91 -4.79 -4.48
N GLY A 37 -9.90 -5.14 -5.31
CA GLY A 37 -10.25 -4.44 -6.53
C GLY A 37 -11.05 -3.16 -6.32
N GLY A 38 -11.29 -2.45 -7.43
CA GLY A 38 -12.13 -1.26 -7.43
C GLY A 38 -13.60 -1.61 -7.63
N LYS A 39 -14.52 -0.93 -6.94
CA LYS A 39 -15.97 -1.12 -7.12
C LYS A 39 -16.43 -0.69 -8.53
N GLY A 40 -17.35 -1.45 -9.13
CA GLY A 40 -17.97 -1.10 -10.41
C GLY A 40 -16.95 -1.01 -11.55
N THR A 41 -16.84 0.15 -12.20
CA THR A 41 -15.83 0.37 -13.25
C THR A 41 -14.41 0.48 -12.71
N GLY A 42 -14.22 0.67 -11.40
CA GLY A 42 -12.93 0.92 -10.77
C GLY A 42 -12.36 2.31 -11.04
N ASP A 43 -13.14 3.24 -11.59
CA ASP A 43 -12.62 4.52 -12.07
C ASP A 43 -12.07 5.40 -10.94
N SER A 44 -12.65 5.38 -9.75
CA SER A 44 -12.07 6.09 -8.60
C SER A 44 -10.69 5.57 -8.22
N PHE A 45 -10.45 4.27 -8.32
CA PHE A 45 -9.13 3.69 -8.05
C PHE A 45 -8.13 4.14 -9.14
N LYS A 46 -8.50 3.99 -10.41
CA LYS A 46 -7.66 4.44 -11.53
C LYS A 46 -7.35 5.93 -11.41
N GLU A 47 -8.33 6.76 -11.06
CA GLU A 47 -8.16 8.19 -10.93
C GLU A 47 -7.30 8.59 -9.73
N ASN A 48 -7.40 7.91 -8.58
CA ASN A 48 -6.48 8.14 -7.46
C ASN A 48 -5.02 7.92 -7.86
N PHE A 49 -4.75 6.88 -8.65
CA PHE A 49 -3.41 6.63 -9.19
C PHE A 49 -2.99 7.69 -10.21
N ASN A 50 -3.88 7.99 -11.18
CA ASN A 50 -3.60 8.97 -12.23
C ASN A 50 -3.38 10.37 -11.66
N ALA A 51 -4.11 10.75 -10.61
CA ALA A 51 -4.00 12.03 -9.94
C ALA A 51 -2.60 12.25 -9.39
N LEU A 52 -2.05 11.27 -8.66
CA LEU A 52 -0.67 11.34 -8.17
C LEU A 52 0.33 11.34 -9.33
N ASN A 53 0.10 10.53 -10.37
CA ASN A 53 0.99 10.44 -11.53
C ASN A 53 1.08 11.75 -12.33
N ARG A 54 0.10 12.66 -12.24
CA ARG A 54 0.16 13.99 -12.88
C ARG A 54 1.23 14.89 -12.26
N TYR A 55 1.60 14.67 -11.00
CA TYR A 55 2.64 15.46 -10.33
C TYR A 55 4.01 14.88 -10.64
N LYS A 56 4.95 15.75 -11.01
CA LYS A 56 6.35 15.40 -11.27
C LYS A 56 7.25 16.16 -10.31
N LEU A 57 8.33 15.51 -9.87
CA LEU A 57 9.33 16.14 -9.00
C LEU A 57 10.29 16.96 -9.85
N ASN A 58 10.35 18.27 -9.60
CA ASN A 58 11.39 19.13 -10.14
C ASN A 58 12.63 19.02 -9.23
N MET A 59 13.53 18.10 -9.56
CA MET A 59 14.66 17.75 -8.71
C MET A 59 15.70 18.88 -8.67
N ARG A 60 16.03 19.35 -7.46
CA ARG A 60 17.27 20.11 -7.23
C ARG A 60 18.41 19.11 -7.11
N VAL A 61 19.40 19.18 -8.01
CA VAL A 61 20.53 18.22 -8.02
C VAL A 61 21.80 18.76 -7.36
N ILE A 62 21.85 20.07 -7.07
CA ILE A 62 22.96 20.71 -6.35
C ILE A 62 22.45 21.18 -4.98
N HIS A 63 22.73 20.38 -3.95
CA HIS A 63 22.41 20.65 -2.55
C HIS A 63 23.33 19.83 -1.62
N ASP A 64 23.27 20.12 -0.33
CA ASP A 64 24.00 19.51 0.77
C ASP A 64 23.17 18.53 1.62
N ALA A 65 21.89 18.32 1.27
CA ALA A 65 21.03 17.31 1.91
C ALA A 65 21.54 15.88 1.70
N LYS A 66 22.41 15.40 2.61
CA LYS A 66 22.97 14.04 2.63
C LYS A 66 22.21 13.09 3.56
N ASN A 67 21.75 13.60 4.70
CA ASN A 67 21.02 12.86 5.72
C ASN A 67 19.71 13.60 6.03
N PRO A 68 18.69 13.50 5.15
CA PRO A 68 17.41 14.18 5.40
C PRO A 68 16.76 13.62 6.67
N ASP A 69 16.35 14.51 7.55
CA ASP A 69 15.52 14.15 8.70
C ASP A 69 14.05 14.08 8.24
N THR A 70 13.49 12.89 8.33
CA THR A 70 12.09 12.62 7.98
C THR A 70 11.17 12.64 9.19
N SER A 71 11.71 12.87 10.39
CA SER A 71 10.92 12.84 11.61
C SER A 71 9.92 13.99 11.67
N ILE A 72 8.78 13.72 12.29
CA ILE A 72 7.74 14.71 12.53
C ILE A 72 7.16 14.55 13.93
N GLU A 73 6.55 15.61 14.44
CA GLU A 73 5.67 15.54 15.61
C GLU A 73 4.22 15.64 15.13
N LEU A 74 3.40 14.65 15.47
CA LEU A 74 1.98 14.62 15.13
C LEU A 74 1.17 14.32 16.41
N PHE A 75 0.26 15.23 16.78
CA PHE A 75 -0.56 15.12 18.00
C PHE A 75 0.24 14.90 19.30
N GLY A 76 1.42 15.53 19.44
CA GLY A 76 2.28 15.35 20.61
C GLY A 76 3.08 14.04 20.62
N LYS A 77 3.15 13.34 19.48
CA LYS A 77 3.91 12.09 19.31
C LYS A 77 4.98 12.30 18.25
N ASN A 78 6.22 11.97 18.60
CA ASN A 78 7.32 11.92 17.66
C ASN A 78 7.22 10.66 16.80
N MET A 79 7.43 10.81 15.50
CA MET A 79 7.44 9.75 14.51
C MET A 79 8.69 9.86 13.65
N ASP A 80 9.29 8.73 13.27
CA ASP A 80 10.52 8.72 12.45
C ASP A 80 10.27 9.12 10.99
N ILE A 81 9.04 8.89 10.48
CA ILE A 81 8.58 9.24 9.13
C ILE A 81 7.08 9.63 9.14
N PRO A 82 6.62 10.48 8.21
CA PRO A 82 5.20 10.84 8.08
C PRO A 82 4.39 9.79 7.30
N VAL A 83 4.52 8.51 7.67
CA VAL A 83 3.84 7.38 7.01
C VAL A 83 3.15 6.53 8.07
N LEU A 84 1.88 6.22 7.82
CA LEU A 84 1.01 5.45 8.73
C LEU A 84 0.40 4.28 7.97
N ALA A 85 0.23 3.14 8.64
CA ALA A 85 -0.61 2.08 8.10
C ALA A 85 -2.08 2.52 8.08
N ALA A 86 -2.72 2.36 6.93
CA ALA A 86 -4.15 2.59 6.80
C ALA A 86 -4.92 1.49 7.57
N PRO A 87 -6.02 1.84 8.28
CA PRO A 87 -6.90 0.84 8.86
C PRO A 87 -7.61 0.07 7.75
N VAL A 88 -7.48 -1.25 7.76
CA VAL A 88 -8.09 -2.16 6.77
C VAL A 88 -8.83 -3.28 7.53
N SER A 89 -10.05 -3.60 7.09
CA SER A 89 -10.89 -4.68 7.63
C SER A 89 -11.41 -5.57 6.51
N GLY A 90 -12.03 -6.70 6.87
CA GLY A 90 -12.55 -7.67 5.90
C GLY A 90 -11.42 -8.40 5.18
N THR A 91 -10.29 -8.62 5.85
CA THR A 91 -9.10 -9.27 5.28
C THR A 91 -9.41 -10.70 4.86
N THR A 92 -10.21 -11.43 5.65
CA THR A 92 -10.67 -12.78 5.31
C THR A 92 -11.42 -12.81 3.97
N LEU A 93 -12.26 -11.81 3.71
CA LEU A 93 -13.05 -11.71 2.49
C LEU A 93 -12.24 -11.16 1.30
N ASN A 94 -11.45 -10.10 1.53
CA ASN A 94 -10.82 -9.31 0.47
C ASN A 94 -9.38 -9.75 0.16
N MET A 95 -8.74 -10.53 1.04
CA MET A 95 -7.34 -10.99 0.91
C MET A 95 -7.21 -12.51 0.77
N GLY A 96 -8.31 -13.22 0.50
CA GLY A 96 -8.29 -14.64 0.13
C GLY A 96 -8.31 -15.60 1.32
N GLY A 97 -8.67 -15.12 2.50
CA GLY A 97 -8.94 -15.97 3.68
C GLY A 97 -7.72 -16.67 4.29
N LYS A 98 -6.50 -16.41 3.79
CA LYS A 98 -5.28 -17.07 4.27
C LYS A 98 -4.88 -16.65 5.69
N PHE A 99 -5.20 -15.41 6.05
CA PHE A 99 -4.91 -14.83 7.35
C PHE A 99 -6.21 -14.30 7.96
N THR A 100 -6.31 -14.47 9.27
CA THR A 100 -7.38 -13.88 10.06
C THR A 100 -7.21 -12.36 10.18
N GLU A 101 -8.29 -11.66 10.53
CA GLU A 101 -8.24 -10.22 10.79
C GLU A 101 -7.34 -9.88 11.99
N GLU A 102 -7.33 -10.73 13.02
CA GLU A 102 -6.47 -10.58 14.20
C GLU A 102 -4.97 -10.68 13.84
N GLU A 103 -4.58 -11.70 13.07
CA GLU A 103 -3.20 -11.85 12.61
C GLU A 103 -2.74 -10.63 11.81
N TYR A 104 -3.57 -10.18 10.87
CA TYR A 104 -3.25 -9.01 10.04
C TYR A 104 -3.07 -7.74 10.89
N ILE A 105 -4.01 -7.46 11.79
CA ILE A 105 -3.96 -6.26 12.64
C ILE A 105 -2.74 -6.30 13.56
N SER A 106 -2.42 -7.46 14.14
CA SER A 106 -1.24 -7.63 14.98
C SER A 106 0.05 -7.29 14.23
N TRP A 107 0.19 -7.74 12.98
CA TRP A 107 1.38 -7.43 12.16
C TRP A 107 1.46 -5.96 11.75
N ILE A 108 0.33 -5.34 11.43
CA ILE A 108 0.28 -3.91 11.08
C ILE A 108 0.70 -3.05 12.28
N ILE A 109 0.18 -3.35 13.48
CA ILE A 109 0.54 -2.63 14.71
C ILE A 109 2.01 -2.87 15.08
N GLY A 110 2.54 -4.09 14.89
CA GLY A 110 3.95 -4.37 15.17
C GLY A 110 4.93 -3.76 14.17
N GLY A 111 4.46 -3.39 12.97
CA GLY A 111 5.26 -2.82 11.90
C GLY A 111 5.20 -1.29 11.77
N CYS A 112 4.37 -0.61 12.58
CA CYS A 112 4.18 0.83 12.61
C CYS A 112 4.45 1.35 14.03
#